data_AF-A0A961XZY8-F1
#
_entry.id   AF-A0A961XZY8-F1
#
_cell.length_a   1.000
_cell.length_b   1.000
_cell.length_c   1.000
_cell.angle_alpha   90.00
_cell.angle_beta   90.00
_cell.angle_gamma   90.00
#
_symmetry.space_group_name_H-M   'P 1'
#
loop_
_entity.id
_entity.type
_entity.pdbx_description
1 polymer ?
#
loop_
_entity_poly.entity_id
_entity_poly.type
_entity_poly.pdbx_seq_one_letter_code
_entity_poly.pdbx_strand_id
1 'polypeptide(L)'
;MPSFSAYRDQWFSNIRPDLLSGLVVALALIPEAIAFSIIAGVDPKVGLYASFSIAVLIAFVGGRPGMISAATAATAVLMVTLVRDHGLQYLLAATVLAGLLQIGAGLLRLGYVMRFVSRSVMTGFVNALAILIFMAQLPELIGVTWLTYVMLAAGLAIIYLFPYVTKAVPSPLVCIAALTAVAITFGLDVRTVGDMGELPSTLPVFLIPDIPFTLETLFIILPYSAAVAVVGLLESLMTAQLVDDLTDTPSDRNQECIGQGVANTATAFIGGMAGCAMIGQSMINVKSGGRGRLSTFTAGVVLLFLVLVLDDLVRQI
;
A
#
# COMPACT_ATOMS: atom_id res chain seq x y z
N MET A 1 21.31 14.06 9.25
CA MET A 1 20.14 13.99 10.13
C MET A 1 19.58 15.39 10.29
N PRO A 2 18.25 15.59 10.14
CA PRO A 2 17.63 16.91 10.34
C PRO A 2 17.85 17.40 11.78
N SER A 3 17.84 18.72 11.98
CA SER A 3 17.81 19.27 13.34
C SER A 3 16.53 18.83 14.05
N PHE A 4 16.54 18.80 15.39
CA PHE A 4 15.36 18.44 16.17
C PHE A 4 14.15 19.34 15.84
N SER A 5 14.39 20.63 15.60
CA SER A 5 13.34 21.57 15.17
C SER A 5 12.76 21.19 13.81
N ALA A 6 13.60 20.92 12.81
CA ALA A 6 13.15 20.51 11.49
C ALA A 6 12.36 19.19 11.53
N TYR A 7 12.81 18.22 12.34
CA TYR A 7 12.06 16.98 12.54
C TYR A 7 10.71 17.24 13.20
N ARG A 8 10.65 18.06 14.26
CA ARG A 8 9.39 18.45 14.91
C ARG A 8 8.44 19.14 13.94
N ASP A 9 8.94 20.01 13.07
CA ASP A 9 8.14 20.73 12.09
C ASP A 9 7.56 19.78 11.02
N GLN A 10 8.28 18.71 10.66
CA GLN A 10 7.73 17.65 9.79
C GLN A 10 6.52 16.91 10.38
N TRP A 11 6.32 16.96 11.71
CA TRP A 11 5.19 16.33 12.39
C TRP A 11 4.03 17.29 12.65
N PHE A 12 4.32 18.53 13.03
CA PHE A 12 3.31 19.41 13.63
C PHE A 12 3.09 20.74 12.90
N SER A 13 3.74 20.99 11.76
CA SER A 13 3.52 22.21 10.99
C SER A 13 2.20 22.25 10.23
N ASN A 14 1.60 21.09 9.91
CA ASN A 14 0.47 20.97 8.98
C ASN A 14 -0.64 20.05 9.51
N ILE A 15 -0.98 20.16 10.80
CA ILE A 15 -1.80 19.17 11.51
C ILE A 15 -3.15 18.91 10.83
N ARG A 16 -3.96 19.95 10.59
CA ARG A 16 -5.32 19.75 10.04
C ARG A 16 -5.30 19.13 8.64
N PRO A 17 -4.53 19.66 7.66
CA PRO A 17 -4.50 19.03 6.34
C PRO A 17 -3.88 17.63 6.36
N ASP A 18 -2.86 17.37 7.20
CA ASP A 18 -2.27 16.05 7.34
C ASP A 18 -3.26 15.02 7.88
N LEU A 19 -4.05 15.38 8.89
CA LEU A 19 -5.08 14.48 9.46
C LEU A 19 -6.17 14.17 8.42
N LEU A 20 -6.66 15.18 7.71
CA LEU A 20 -7.71 15.02 6.71
C LEU A 20 -7.23 14.22 5.48
N SER A 21 -6.02 14.50 5.00
CA SER A 21 -5.45 13.78 3.87
C SER A 21 -5.12 12.34 4.23
N GLY A 22 -4.62 12.09 5.44
CA GLY A 22 -4.39 10.75 5.97
C GLY A 22 -5.68 9.93 6.05
N LEU A 23 -6.80 10.52 6.50
CA LEU A 23 -8.12 9.89 6.48
C LEU A 23 -8.57 9.52 5.06
N VAL A 24 -8.39 10.43 4.09
CA VAL A 24 -8.72 10.18 2.68
C VAL A 24 -7.93 8.99 2.13
N VAL A 25 -6.61 8.96 2.38
CA VAL A 25 -5.73 7.88 1.93
C VAL A 25 -6.07 6.58 2.63
N ALA A 26 -6.38 6.58 3.93
CA ALA A 26 -6.77 5.38 4.67
C ALA A 26 -7.99 4.69 4.05
N LEU A 27 -9.00 5.46 3.66
CA LEU A 27 -10.22 4.94 3.04
C LEU A 27 -9.93 4.37 1.64
N ALA A 28 -9.06 5.02 0.87
CA ALA A 28 -8.64 4.51 -0.44
C ALA A 28 -7.75 3.26 -0.34
N LEU A 29 -7.02 3.11 0.76
CA LEU A 29 -6.11 1.99 1.02
C LEU A 29 -6.82 0.65 1.29
N ILE A 30 -8.03 0.68 1.85
CA ILE A 30 -8.78 -0.54 2.19
C ILE A 30 -8.99 -1.44 0.96
N PRO A 31 -9.70 -0.99 -0.10
CA PRO A 31 -9.96 -1.83 -1.26
C PRO A 31 -8.67 -2.22 -2.00
N GLU A 32 -7.67 -1.34 -2.05
CA GLU A 32 -6.37 -1.65 -2.66
C GLU A 32 -5.65 -2.79 -1.94
N ALA A 33 -5.54 -2.72 -0.61
CA ALA A 33 -4.87 -3.73 0.19
C ALA A 33 -5.56 -5.10 0.11
N ILE A 34 -6.91 -5.11 0.07
CA ILE A 34 -7.71 -6.33 -0.13
C ILE A 34 -7.42 -6.92 -1.51
N ALA A 35 -7.53 -6.12 -2.56
CA ALA A 35 -7.30 -6.56 -3.94
C ALA A 35 -5.87 -7.10 -4.14
N PHE A 36 -4.85 -6.45 -3.58
CA PHE A 36 -3.46 -6.89 -3.69
C PHE A 36 -3.19 -8.18 -2.91
N SER A 37 -3.88 -8.40 -1.79
CA SER A 37 -3.79 -9.68 -1.05
C SER A 37 -4.36 -10.83 -1.89
N ILE A 38 -5.52 -10.61 -2.52
CA ILE A 38 -6.17 -11.60 -3.40
C ILE A 38 -5.26 -11.90 -4.60
N ILE A 39 -4.65 -10.88 -5.20
CA ILE A 39 -3.68 -11.07 -6.30
C ILE A 39 -2.50 -11.93 -5.84
N ALA A 40 -1.96 -11.68 -4.65
CA ALA A 40 -0.87 -12.47 -4.08
C ALA A 40 -1.30 -13.89 -3.62
N GLY A 41 -2.59 -14.21 -3.63
CA GLY A 41 -3.12 -15.49 -3.18
C GLY A 41 -3.11 -15.66 -1.65
N VAL A 42 -3.23 -14.56 -0.90
CA VAL A 42 -3.28 -14.55 0.57
C VAL A 42 -4.52 -13.84 1.08
N ASP A 43 -4.85 -14.06 2.36
CA ASP A 43 -6.00 -13.42 2.99
C ASP A 43 -5.88 -11.89 3.01
N PRO A 44 -6.99 -11.14 2.84
CA PRO A 44 -7.02 -9.68 2.90
C PRO A 44 -6.34 -9.08 4.14
N LYS A 45 -6.41 -9.77 5.27
CA LYS A 45 -5.73 -9.43 6.52
C LYS A 45 -4.23 -9.17 6.34
N VAL A 46 -3.54 -9.92 5.48
CA VAL A 46 -2.09 -9.80 5.25
C VAL A 46 -1.74 -8.45 4.61
N GLY A 47 -2.50 -8.02 3.60
CA GLY A 47 -2.31 -6.71 2.97
C GLY A 47 -2.75 -5.55 3.85
N LEU A 48 -3.83 -5.70 4.63
CA LEU A 48 -4.29 -4.64 5.54
C LEU A 48 -3.31 -4.40 6.68
N TYR A 49 -2.73 -5.47 7.25
CA TYR A 49 -1.63 -5.35 8.22
C TYR A 49 -0.39 -4.72 7.62
N ALA A 50 -0.03 -5.09 6.38
CA ALA A 50 1.09 -4.47 5.69
C ALA A 50 0.88 -2.97 5.49
N SER A 51 -0.30 -2.57 5.00
CA SER A 51 -0.63 -1.17 4.76
C SER A 51 -0.62 -0.33 6.04
N PHE A 52 -1.19 -0.83 7.14
CA PHE A 52 -1.12 -0.15 8.44
C PHE A 52 0.33 -0.02 8.92
N SER A 53 1.05 -1.14 9.01
CA SER A 53 2.36 -1.22 9.65
C SER A 53 3.41 -0.43 8.89
N ILE A 54 3.45 -0.58 7.56
CA ILE A 54 4.39 0.15 6.72
C ILE A 54 4.11 1.65 6.80
N ALA A 55 2.85 2.09 6.72
CA ALA A 55 2.50 3.51 6.81
C ALA A 55 2.91 4.12 8.17
N VAL A 56 2.68 3.40 9.26
CA VAL A 56 3.09 3.86 10.61
C VAL A 56 4.61 3.90 10.72
N LEU A 57 5.31 2.82 10.37
CA LEU A 57 6.76 2.73 10.52
C LEU A 57 7.46 3.76 9.64
N ILE A 58 7.09 3.86 8.35
CA ILE A 58 7.73 4.80 7.43
C ILE A 58 7.51 6.26 7.86
N ALA A 59 6.39 6.58 8.52
CA ALA A 59 6.19 7.91 9.07
C ALA A 59 7.28 8.30 10.09
N PHE A 60 7.85 7.34 10.82
CA PHE A 60 8.96 7.58 11.75
C PHE A 60 10.32 7.49 11.07
N VAL A 61 10.56 6.44 10.28
CA VAL A 61 11.90 6.09 9.77
C VAL A 61 12.19 6.55 8.34
N GLY A 62 11.16 6.83 7.54
CA GLY A 62 11.27 7.20 6.13
C GLY A 62 11.97 8.53 5.89
N GLY A 63 12.51 8.69 4.69
CA GLY A 63 13.26 9.87 4.24
C GLY A 63 12.40 10.95 3.58
N ARG A 64 11.15 10.64 3.22
CA ARG A 64 10.24 11.58 2.54
C ARG A 64 8.88 11.77 3.25
N PRO A 65 8.70 12.85 4.03
CA PRO A 65 7.41 13.20 4.64
C PRO A 65 6.29 13.39 3.60
N GLY A 66 5.05 13.02 3.96
CA GLY A 66 3.89 13.12 3.09
C GLY A 66 3.77 12.05 2.00
N MET A 67 4.82 11.24 1.80
CA MET A 67 4.76 10.06 0.93
C MET A 67 4.07 8.89 1.63
N ILE A 68 3.20 8.19 0.90
CA ILE A 68 2.47 7.03 1.41
C ILE A 68 3.18 5.76 0.98
N SER A 69 3.41 4.86 1.92
CA SER A 69 3.89 3.50 1.66
C SER A 69 2.98 2.50 2.35
N ALA A 70 2.62 1.44 1.64
CA ALA A 70 1.67 0.43 2.06
C ALA A 70 1.84 -0.86 1.22
N ALA A 71 0.88 -1.78 1.28
CA ALA A 71 0.83 -2.90 0.35
C ALA A 71 0.60 -2.40 -1.09
N THR A 72 1.32 -2.96 -2.07
CA THR A 72 1.19 -2.55 -3.48
C THR A 72 1.07 -3.75 -4.40
N ALA A 73 0.43 -3.57 -5.56
CA ALA A 73 0.44 -4.57 -6.63
C ALA A 73 1.86 -4.93 -7.07
N ALA A 74 2.78 -3.96 -7.06
CA ALA A 74 4.17 -4.12 -7.51
C ALA A 74 4.91 -5.20 -6.71
N THR A 75 4.68 -5.28 -5.39
CA THR A 75 5.26 -6.33 -4.53
C THR A 75 4.40 -7.59 -4.51
N ALA A 76 3.06 -7.46 -4.52
CA ALA A 76 2.13 -8.59 -4.49
C ALA A 76 2.34 -9.57 -5.66
N VAL A 77 2.44 -9.03 -6.86
CA VAL A 77 2.58 -9.80 -8.11
C VAL A 77 3.85 -10.63 -8.14
N LEU A 78 4.93 -10.12 -7.55
CA LEU A 78 6.20 -10.83 -7.48
C LEU A 78 6.12 -12.05 -6.57
N MET A 79 5.21 -12.06 -5.60
CA MET A 79 5.09 -13.14 -4.61
C MET A 79 4.09 -14.23 -4.99
N VAL A 80 3.33 -14.07 -6.09
CA VAL A 80 2.24 -14.99 -6.48
C VAL A 80 2.71 -16.44 -6.57
N THR A 81 3.82 -16.68 -7.27
CA THR A 81 4.35 -18.04 -7.44
C THR A 81 4.95 -18.57 -6.15
N LEU A 82 5.58 -17.72 -5.34
CA LEU A 82 6.11 -18.12 -4.04
C LEU A 82 5.00 -18.58 -3.10
N VAL A 83 3.90 -17.81 -3.01
CA VAL A 83 2.74 -18.16 -2.17
C VAL A 83 2.08 -19.43 -2.69
N ARG A 84 1.87 -19.55 -4.00
CA ARG A 84 1.25 -20.73 -4.59
C ARG A 84 2.04 -22.00 -4.29
N ASP A 85 3.36 -21.95 -4.42
CA ASP A 85 4.20 -23.15 -4.36
C ASP A 85 4.69 -23.46 -2.93
N HIS A 86 4.81 -22.45 -2.06
CA HIS A 86 5.42 -22.59 -0.72
C HIS A 86 4.60 -21.99 0.44
N GLY A 87 3.53 -21.24 0.14
CA GLY A 87 2.62 -20.70 1.13
C GLY A 87 3.03 -19.38 1.79
N LEU A 88 2.17 -18.89 2.70
CA LEU A 88 2.29 -17.60 3.37
C LEU A 88 3.60 -17.43 4.16
N GLN A 89 4.07 -18.49 4.84
CA GLN A 89 5.27 -18.41 5.68
C GLN A 89 6.53 -18.06 4.87
N TYR A 90 6.63 -18.57 3.63
CA TYR A 90 7.71 -18.22 2.71
C TYR A 90 7.60 -16.77 2.22
N LEU A 91 6.38 -16.25 1.99
CA LEU A 91 6.18 -14.84 1.67
C LEU A 91 6.65 -13.93 2.81
N LEU A 92 6.33 -14.26 4.06
CA LEU A 92 6.76 -13.47 5.22
C LEU A 92 8.28 -13.47 5.35
N ALA A 93 8.94 -14.63 5.21
CA ALA A 93 10.39 -14.69 5.25
C ALA A 93 11.07 -13.98 4.08
N ALA A 94 10.50 -14.08 2.87
CA ALA A 94 10.98 -13.31 1.72
C ALA A 94 10.82 -11.80 1.97
N THR A 95 9.77 -11.37 2.67
CA THR A 95 9.56 -9.98 3.06
C THR A 95 10.59 -9.51 4.10
N VAL A 96 10.91 -10.34 5.09
CA VAL A 96 12.02 -10.07 6.03
C VAL A 96 13.33 -9.87 5.27
N LEU A 97 13.68 -10.82 4.39
CA LEU A 97 14.93 -10.75 3.64
C LEU A 97 14.95 -9.55 2.68
N ALA A 98 13.84 -9.24 2.01
CA ALA A 98 13.72 -8.05 1.17
C ALA A 98 13.98 -6.77 1.98
N GLY A 99 13.40 -6.67 3.18
CA GLY A 99 13.64 -5.54 4.07
C GLY A 99 15.10 -5.40 4.50
N LEU A 100 15.76 -6.52 4.83
CA LEU A 100 17.21 -6.53 5.14
C LEU A 100 18.06 -6.10 3.94
N LEU A 101 17.72 -6.53 2.73
CA LEU A 101 18.39 -6.09 1.50
C LEU A 101 18.21 -4.59 1.26
N GLN A 102 17.02 -4.05 1.52
CA GLN A 102 16.73 -2.60 1.42
C GLN A 102 17.52 -1.78 2.44
N ILE A 103 17.61 -2.25 3.70
CA ILE A 103 18.48 -1.64 4.73
C ILE A 103 19.93 -1.65 4.25
N GLY A 104 20.43 -2.79 3.78
CA GLY A 104 21.78 -2.94 3.23
C GLY A 104 22.05 -1.96 2.08
N ALA A 105 21.09 -1.82 1.14
CA ALA A 105 21.19 -0.88 0.04
C ALA A 105 21.26 0.58 0.50
N GLY A 106 20.49 0.96 1.52
CA GLY A 106 20.54 2.30 2.11
C GLY A 106 21.85 2.58 2.85
N LEU A 107 22.37 1.61 3.60
CA LEU A 107 23.68 1.71 4.29
C LEU A 107 24.85 1.84 3.31
N LEU A 108 24.78 1.10 2.19
CA LEU A 108 25.75 1.18 1.09
C LEU A 108 25.56 2.41 0.19
N ARG A 109 24.60 3.30 0.52
CA ARG A 109 24.28 4.53 -0.21
C ARG A 109 23.87 4.30 -1.67
N LEU A 110 23.20 3.17 -1.94
CA LEU A 110 22.74 2.81 -3.29
C LEU A 110 21.50 3.60 -3.74
N GLY A 111 20.91 4.45 -2.90
CA GLY A 111 19.78 5.30 -3.29
C GLY A 111 20.09 6.23 -4.48
N TYR A 112 21.36 6.52 -4.72
CA TYR A 112 21.81 7.29 -5.89
C TYR A 112 21.90 6.48 -7.18
N VAL A 113 22.05 5.15 -7.09
CA VAL A 113 22.21 4.25 -8.24
C VAL A 113 20.92 4.15 -9.04
N MET A 114 19.76 4.46 -8.46
CA MET A 114 18.48 4.47 -9.19
C MET A 114 18.44 5.42 -10.39
N ARG A 115 19.32 6.43 -10.45
CA ARG A 115 19.48 7.27 -11.65
C ARG A 115 19.88 6.50 -12.91
N PHE A 116 20.38 5.27 -12.76
CA PHE A 116 20.82 4.41 -13.86
C PHE A 116 19.70 3.52 -14.41
N VAL A 117 18.52 3.47 -13.78
CA VAL A 117 17.39 2.73 -14.34
C VAL A 117 16.81 3.49 -15.52
N SER A 118 16.81 2.84 -16.69
CA SER A 118 16.34 3.47 -17.92
C SER A 118 14.84 3.78 -17.87
N ARG A 119 14.43 4.87 -18.53
CA ARG A 119 13.01 5.21 -18.68
C ARG A 119 12.23 4.09 -19.34
N SER A 120 12.82 3.38 -20.30
CA SER A 120 12.18 2.26 -20.98
C SER A 120 11.78 1.13 -20.04
N VAL A 121 12.65 0.80 -19.06
CA VAL A 121 12.35 -0.23 -18.05
C VAL A 121 11.22 0.24 -17.13
N MET A 122 11.25 1.50 -16.68
CA MET A 122 10.18 2.05 -15.83
C MET A 122 8.83 2.09 -16.55
N THR A 123 8.79 2.58 -17.79
CA THR A 123 7.56 2.60 -18.60
C THR A 123 7.04 1.20 -18.87
N GLY A 124 7.92 0.24 -19.19
CA GLY A 124 7.54 -1.16 -19.37
C GLY A 124 6.93 -1.77 -18.10
N PHE A 125 7.56 -1.50 -16.96
CA PHE A 125 7.08 -1.96 -15.65
C PHE A 125 5.70 -1.37 -15.30
N VAL A 126 5.51 -0.05 -15.40
CA VAL A 126 4.24 0.61 -15.11
C VAL A 126 3.12 0.12 -16.04
N ASN A 127 3.41 -0.07 -17.34
CA ASN A 127 2.43 -0.61 -18.28
C ASN A 127 2.05 -2.06 -17.95
N ALA A 128 3.03 -2.91 -17.63
CA ALA A 128 2.77 -4.29 -17.23
C ALA A 128 1.94 -4.35 -15.94
N LEU A 129 2.26 -3.51 -14.95
CA LEU A 129 1.51 -3.40 -13.71
C LEU A 129 0.06 -2.97 -13.96
N ALA A 130 -0.16 -1.96 -14.79
CA ALA A 130 -1.51 -1.48 -15.13
C ALA A 130 -2.34 -2.55 -15.83
N ILE A 131 -1.76 -3.27 -16.81
CA ILE A 131 -2.41 -4.37 -17.51
C ILE A 131 -2.75 -5.49 -16.52
N LEU A 132 -1.84 -5.81 -15.61
CA LEU A 132 -2.03 -6.89 -14.66
C LEU A 132 -3.10 -6.56 -13.61
N ILE A 133 -3.14 -5.32 -13.11
CA ILE A 133 -4.24 -4.86 -12.24
C ILE A 133 -5.58 -4.99 -12.96
N PHE A 134 -5.65 -4.54 -14.22
CA PHE A 134 -6.86 -4.66 -15.03
C PHE A 134 -7.27 -6.12 -15.24
N MET A 135 -6.33 -6.99 -15.59
CA MET A 135 -6.57 -8.43 -15.73
C MET A 135 -7.03 -9.07 -14.41
N ALA A 136 -6.50 -8.64 -13.28
CA ALA A 136 -6.91 -9.12 -11.96
C ALA A 136 -8.34 -8.73 -11.58
N GLN A 137 -8.93 -7.72 -12.24
CA GLN A 137 -10.35 -7.37 -12.05
C GLN A 137 -11.29 -8.23 -12.90
N LEU A 138 -10.81 -8.89 -13.96
CA LEU A 138 -11.67 -9.67 -14.86
C LEU A 138 -12.39 -10.84 -14.17
N PRO A 139 -11.76 -11.61 -13.26
CA PRO A 139 -12.46 -12.66 -12.51
C PRO A 139 -13.67 -12.12 -11.72
N GLU A 140 -13.61 -10.88 -11.24
CA GLU A 140 -14.69 -10.20 -10.51
C GLU A 140 -15.85 -9.75 -11.41
N LEU A 141 -15.72 -9.92 -12.73
CA LEU A 141 -16.72 -9.55 -13.73
C LEU A 141 -17.22 -10.76 -14.55
N ILE A 142 -16.79 -11.98 -14.21
CA ILE A 142 -17.18 -13.20 -14.92
C ILE A 142 -18.15 -14.00 -14.05
N GLY A 143 -19.30 -14.38 -14.60
CA GLY A 143 -20.30 -15.19 -13.89
C GLY A 143 -21.02 -14.44 -12.77
N VAL A 144 -20.97 -13.11 -12.77
CA VAL A 144 -21.58 -12.24 -11.75
C VAL A 144 -22.98 -11.76 -12.16
N THR A 145 -23.72 -11.21 -11.19
CA THR A 145 -25.07 -10.70 -11.42
C THR A 145 -25.04 -9.47 -12.34
N TRP A 146 -26.12 -9.22 -13.07
CA TRP A 146 -26.21 -8.04 -13.94
C TRP A 146 -26.11 -6.72 -13.13
N LEU A 147 -26.49 -6.76 -11.85
CA LEU A 147 -26.36 -5.66 -10.90
C LEU A 147 -24.90 -5.24 -10.72
N THR A 148 -23.95 -6.18 -10.73
CA THR A 148 -22.51 -5.87 -10.66
C THR A 148 -22.08 -4.93 -11.78
N TYR A 149 -22.54 -5.15 -13.02
CA TYR A 149 -22.21 -4.26 -14.14
C TYR A 149 -22.84 -2.87 -13.99
N VAL A 150 -24.06 -2.79 -13.45
CA VAL A 150 -24.73 -1.50 -13.17
C VAL A 150 -24.00 -0.73 -12.09
N MET A 151 -23.61 -1.40 -11.00
CA MET A 151 -22.84 -0.79 -9.92
C MET A 151 -21.46 -0.35 -10.39
N LEU A 152 -20.78 -1.15 -11.23
CA LEU A 152 -19.51 -0.77 -11.84
C LEU A 152 -19.67 0.50 -12.70
N ALA A 153 -20.67 0.53 -13.59
CA ALA A 153 -20.93 1.68 -14.45
C ALA A 153 -21.27 2.94 -13.63
N ALA A 154 -22.09 2.79 -12.58
CA ALA A 154 -22.42 3.86 -11.65
C ALA A 154 -21.19 4.36 -10.89
N GLY A 155 -20.32 3.44 -10.43
CA GLY A 155 -19.08 3.77 -9.74
C GLY A 155 -18.12 4.55 -10.62
N LEU A 156 -17.89 4.11 -11.86
CA LEU A 156 -17.11 4.85 -12.85
C LEU A 156 -17.72 6.23 -13.12
N ALA A 157 -19.05 6.32 -13.26
CA ALA A 157 -19.73 7.60 -13.43
C ALA A 157 -19.50 8.55 -12.24
N ILE A 158 -19.60 8.06 -11.00
CA ILE A 158 -19.30 8.87 -9.81
C ILE A 158 -17.83 9.31 -9.83
N ILE A 159 -16.89 8.40 -10.06
CA ILE A 159 -15.45 8.69 -10.04
C ILE A 159 -15.09 9.81 -11.04
N TYR A 160 -15.61 9.74 -12.27
CA TYR A 160 -15.29 10.70 -13.33
C TYR A 160 -16.14 11.98 -13.30
N LEU A 161 -17.42 11.91 -12.92
CA LEU A 161 -18.34 13.06 -13.01
C LEU A 161 -18.47 13.84 -11.70
N PHE A 162 -18.36 13.19 -10.53
CA PHE A 162 -18.48 13.88 -9.23
C PHE A 162 -17.46 15.02 -9.02
N PRO A 163 -16.19 14.93 -9.48
CA PRO A 163 -15.24 16.04 -9.36
C PRO A 163 -15.66 17.33 -10.06
N TYR A 164 -16.62 17.28 -11.00
CA TYR A 164 -17.20 18.47 -11.64
C TYR A 164 -18.21 19.19 -10.74
N VAL A 165 -18.78 18.51 -9.75
CA VAL A 165 -19.70 19.10 -8.76
C VAL A 165 -18.91 19.74 -7.61
N THR A 166 -17.94 19.00 -7.05
CA THR A 166 -17.07 19.50 -5.99
C THR A 166 -15.70 18.82 -6.02
N LYS A 167 -14.67 19.56 -5.63
CA LYS A 167 -13.31 19.06 -5.44
C LYS A 167 -12.95 18.93 -3.96
N ALA A 168 -13.89 19.23 -3.06
CA ALA A 168 -13.66 19.20 -1.61
C ALA A 168 -13.59 17.77 -1.07
N VAL A 169 -14.30 16.83 -1.69
CA VAL A 169 -14.33 15.42 -1.29
C VAL A 169 -13.82 14.56 -2.46
N PRO A 170 -12.88 13.63 -2.23
CA PRO A 170 -12.42 12.71 -3.26
C PRO A 170 -13.56 11.87 -3.83
N SER A 171 -13.68 11.82 -5.16
CA SER A 171 -14.73 11.03 -5.82
C SER A 171 -14.68 9.52 -5.54
N PRO A 172 -13.52 8.86 -5.33
CA PRO A 172 -13.51 7.46 -4.92
C PRO A 172 -14.17 7.23 -3.56
N LEU A 173 -14.03 8.17 -2.61
CA LEU A 173 -14.70 8.07 -1.31
C LEU A 173 -16.21 8.17 -1.45
N VAL A 174 -16.68 9.11 -2.27
CA VAL A 174 -18.11 9.25 -2.55
C VAL A 174 -18.66 8.03 -3.27
N CYS A 175 -17.89 7.46 -4.20
CA CYS A 175 -18.24 6.23 -4.89
C CYS A 175 -18.45 5.07 -3.90
N ILE A 176 -17.48 4.80 -3.02
CA ILE A 176 -17.59 3.74 -2.01
C ILE A 176 -18.81 4.00 -1.11
N ALA A 177 -18.89 5.17 -0.48
CA ALA A 177 -19.96 5.47 0.46
C ALA A 177 -21.36 5.40 -0.19
N ALA A 178 -21.51 5.93 -1.40
CA ALA A 178 -22.80 5.95 -2.10
C ALA A 178 -23.21 4.55 -2.57
N LEU A 179 -22.31 3.78 -3.18
CA LEU A 179 -22.62 2.44 -3.67
C LEU A 179 -22.87 1.47 -2.52
N THR A 180 -22.10 1.53 -1.44
CA THR A 180 -22.35 0.73 -0.24
C THR A 180 -23.70 1.09 0.39
N ALA A 181 -24.03 2.38 0.52
CA ALA A 181 -25.33 2.80 1.03
C ALA A 181 -26.49 2.27 0.17
N VAL A 182 -26.36 2.35 -1.16
CA VAL A 182 -27.36 1.80 -2.10
C VAL A 182 -27.46 0.29 -1.98
N ALA A 183 -26.33 -0.43 -1.93
CA ALA A 183 -26.33 -1.89 -1.80
C ALA A 183 -27.03 -2.36 -0.52
N ILE A 184 -26.73 -1.73 0.62
CA ILE A 184 -27.33 -2.05 1.92
C ILE A 184 -28.83 -1.70 1.95
N THR A 185 -29.19 -0.48 1.53
CA THR A 185 -30.59 -0.01 1.63
C THR A 185 -31.55 -0.78 0.75
N PHE A 186 -31.10 -1.21 -0.43
CA PHE A 186 -31.91 -2.00 -1.37
C PHE A 186 -31.68 -3.51 -1.24
N GLY A 187 -30.79 -3.95 -0.35
CA GLY A 187 -30.45 -5.38 -0.17
C GLY A 187 -29.96 -6.02 -1.46
N LEU A 188 -29.09 -5.34 -2.20
CA LEU A 188 -28.59 -5.82 -3.48
C LEU A 188 -27.71 -7.06 -3.27
N ASP A 189 -28.01 -8.13 -3.99
CA ASP A 189 -27.22 -9.37 -3.99
C ASP A 189 -25.99 -9.21 -4.89
N VAL A 190 -24.94 -8.64 -4.29
CA VAL A 190 -23.62 -8.44 -4.90
C VAL A 190 -22.54 -8.95 -3.95
N ARG A 191 -21.44 -9.42 -4.53
CA ARG A 191 -20.28 -9.91 -3.78
C ARG A 191 -19.64 -8.74 -3.03
N THR A 192 -19.44 -8.92 -1.73
CA THR A 192 -18.90 -7.92 -0.80
C THR A 192 -17.45 -8.22 -0.46
N VAL A 193 -16.75 -7.26 0.14
CA VAL A 193 -15.40 -7.43 0.70
C VAL A 193 -15.35 -8.56 1.72
N GLY A 194 -16.42 -8.75 2.53
CA GLY A 194 -16.50 -9.85 3.49
C GLY A 194 -16.45 -11.24 2.85
N ASP A 195 -16.84 -11.35 1.57
CA ASP A 195 -16.81 -12.61 0.82
C ASP A 195 -15.41 -12.93 0.25
N MET A 196 -14.47 -11.98 0.31
CA MET A 196 -13.14 -12.08 -0.30
C MET A 196 -12.10 -12.77 0.59
N GLY A 197 -12.40 -12.97 1.87
CA GLY A 197 -11.51 -13.60 2.84
C GLY A 197 -11.60 -12.96 4.22
N GLU A 198 -10.76 -13.41 5.14
CA GLU A 198 -10.80 -12.92 6.51
C GLU A 198 -10.22 -11.50 6.62
N LEU A 199 -11.02 -10.59 7.18
CA LEU A 199 -10.55 -9.29 7.63
C LEU A 199 -9.87 -9.40 9.02
N PRO A 200 -8.93 -8.51 9.34
CA PRO A 200 -8.35 -8.44 10.67
C PRO A 200 -9.42 -8.24 11.76
N SER A 201 -9.48 -9.17 12.72
CA SER A 201 -10.35 -9.08 13.90
C SER A 201 -9.60 -8.73 15.18
N THR A 202 -8.27 -8.80 15.16
CA THR A 202 -7.40 -8.50 16.30
C THR A 202 -6.26 -7.59 15.87
N LEU A 203 -5.63 -6.95 16.86
CA LEU A 203 -4.32 -6.36 16.64
C LEU A 203 -3.33 -7.42 16.14
N PRO A 204 -2.38 -7.02 15.29
CA PRO A 204 -1.41 -7.95 14.75
C PRO A 204 -0.48 -8.42 15.88
N VAL A 205 -0.21 -9.72 15.92
CA VAL A 205 0.64 -10.35 16.92
C VAL A 205 2.02 -10.60 16.33
N PHE A 206 3.05 -10.55 17.18
CA PHE A 206 4.40 -10.87 16.74
C PHE A 206 4.49 -12.36 16.37
N LEU A 207 4.98 -12.63 15.18
CA LEU A 207 5.05 -13.92 14.52
C LEU A 207 6.44 -14.08 13.92
N ILE A 208 7.09 -15.21 14.19
CA ILE A 208 8.31 -15.59 13.47
C ILE A 208 7.87 -16.54 12.36
N PRO A 209 8.26 -16.30 11.09
CA PRO A 209 7.91 -17.20 10.00
C PRO A 209 8.33 -18.64 10.29
N ASP A 210 7.38 -19.56 10.27
CA ASP A 210 7.61 -20.98 10.58
C ASP A 210 8.05 -21.71 9.32
N ILE A 211 9.35 -21.61 9.03
CA ILE A 211 10.01 -22.26 7.89
C ILE A 211 11.36 -22.87 8.29
N PRO A 212 11.85 -23.88 7.56
CA PRO A 212 13.18 -24.43 7.83
C PRO A 212 14.28 -23.38 7.59
N PHE A 213 15.10 -23.11 8.60
CA PHE A 213 16.28 -22.25 8.47
C PHE A 213 17.44 -22.98 7.78
N THR A 214 17.28 -23.26 6.48
CA THR A 214 18.27 -23.96 5.65
C THR A 214 18.76 -23.08 4.49
N LEU A 215 19.89 -23.45 3.89
CA LEU A 215 20.38 -22.80 2.66
C LEU A 215 19.40 -22.98 1.49
N GLU A 216 18.68 -24.10 1.44
CA GLU A 216 17.66 -24.35 0.43
C GLU A 216 16.54 -23.32 0.52
N THR A 217 15.98 -23.11 1.71
CA THR A 217 14.98 -22.06 1.96
C THR A 217 15.49 -20.69 1.56
N LEU A 218 16.75 -20.37 1.90
CA LEU A 218 17.39 -19.12 1.49
C LEU A 218 17.41 -18.97 -0.04
N PHE A 219 17.84 -20.00 -0.78
CA PHE A 219 17.86 -19.95 -2.25
C PHE A 219 16.47 -19.91 -2.88
N ILE A 220 15.45 -20.44 -2.22
CA ILE A 220 14.05 -20.30 -2.65
C ILE A 220 13.60 -18.84 -2.52
N ILE A 221 13.78 -18.20 -1.35
CA ILE A 221 13.24 -16.86 -1.09
C ILE A 221 14.11 -15.72 -1.64
N LEU A 222 15.41 -15.93 -1.82
CA LEU A 222 16.37 -14.92 -2.25
C LEU A 222 15.98 -14.22 -3.57
N PRO A 223 15.63 -14.92 -4.68
CA PRO A 223 15.26 -14.25 -5.93
C PRO A 223 14.03 -13.35 -5.77
N TYR A 224 13.01 -13.81 -5.05
CA TYR A 224 11.82 -13.03 -4.73
C TYR A 224 12.15 -11.81 -3.88
N SER A 225 12.95 -12.00 -2.84
CA SER A 225 13.37 -10.95 -1.92
C SER A 225 14.19 -9.87 -2.62
N ALA A 226 15.10 -10.27 -3.51
CA ALA A 226 15.90 -9.35 -4.30
C ALA A 226 15.03 -8.56 -5.29
N ALA A 227 14.09 -9.21 -5.99
CA ALA A 227 13.16 -8.55 -6.88
C ALA A 227 12.30 -7.51 -6.14
N VAL A 228 11.71 -7.90 -5.00
CA VAL A 228 10.91 -7.03 -4.13
C VAL A 228 11.73 -5.87 -3.58
N ALA A 229 12.98 -6.12 -3.16
CA ALA A 229 13.87 -5.07 -2.70
C ALA A 229 14.14 -4.04 -3.81
N VAL A 230 14.49 -4.48 -5.01
CA VAL A 230 14.77 -3.60 -6.16
C VAL A 230 13.53 -2.82 -6.56
N VAL A 231 12.40 -3.49 -6.80
CA VAL A 231 11.15 -2.84 -7.21
C VAL A 231 10.64 -1.90 -6.14
N GLY A 232 10.68 -2.29 -4.87
CA GLY A 232 10.25 -1.46 -3.76
C GLY A 232 11.08 -0.19 -3.60
N LEU A 233 12.40 -0.27 -3.79
CA LEU A 233 13.26 0.92 -3.77
C LEU A 233 13.05 1.79 -5.01
N LEU A 234 12.79 1.21 -6.18
CA LEU A 234 12.53 1.98 -7.39
C LEU A 234 11.27 2.82 -7.24
N GLU A 235 10.17 2.18 -6.85
CA GLU A 235 8.89 2.85 -6.57
C GLU A 235 9.05 3.92 -5.50
N SER A 236 9.76 3.63 -4.42
CA SER A 236 9.97 4.59 -3.33
C SER A 236 10.76 5.81 -3.77
N LEU A 237 11.80 5.63 -4.58
CA LEU A 237 12.66 6.74 -5.02
C LEU A 237 12.03 7.55 -6.16
N MET A 238 11.25 6.91 -7.03
CA MET A 238 10.46 7.61 -8.06
C MET A 238 9.33 8.42 -7.42
N THR A 239 8.62 7.81 -6.46
CA THR A 239 7.56 8.50 -5.72
C THR A 239 8.15 9.66 -4.93
N ALA A 240 9.29 9.46 -4.25
CA ALA A 240 9.97 10.52 -3.51
C ALA A 240 10.32 11.71 -4.42
N GLN A 241 10.86 11.46 -5.62
CA GLN A 241 11.14 12.53 -6.59
C GLN A 241 9.87 13.28 -7.00
N LEU A 242 8.77 12.58 -7.26
CA LEU A 242 7.51 13.23 -7.63
C LEU A 242 6.95 14.07 -6.49
N VAL A 243 7.06 13.59 -5.25
CA VAL A 243 6.68 14.36 -4.06
C VAL A 243 7.64 15.53 -3.87
N ASP A 244 8.94 15.39 -4.13
CA ASP A 244 9.93 16.49 -4.12
C ASP A 244 9.48 17.61 -5.06
N ASP A 245 9.14 17.26 -6.31
CA ASP A 245 8.71 18.19 -7.35
C ASP A 245 7.36 18.87 -7.01
N LEU A 246 6.46 18.20 -6.29
CA LEU A 246 5.15 18.76 -5.91
C LEU A 246 5.19 19.69 -4.69
N THR A 247 6.17 19.55 -3.81
CA THR A 247 6.22 20.33 -2.57
C THR A 247 7.47 21.18 -2.43
N ASP A 248 8.34 21.20 -3.45
CA ASP A 248 9.58 21.98 -3.50
C ASP A 248 10.50 21.74 -2.28
N THR A 249 10.60 20.48 -1.83
CA THR A 249 11.46 20.10 -0.70
C THR A 249 12.20 18.81 -1.01
N PRO A 250 13.46 18.65 -0.57
CA PRO A 250 14.26 17.47 -0.92
C PRO A 250 13.92 16.23 -0.07
N SER A 251 14.15 15.05 -0.65
CA SER A 251 14.14 13.75 0.04
C SER A 251 15.54 13.26 0.42
N ASP A 252 15.67 12.60 1.58
CA ASP A 252 16.84 11.75 1.86
C ASP A 252 16.59 10.33 1.33
N ARG A 253 17.19 10.03 0.17
CA ARG A 253 17.01 8.76 -0.54
C ARG A 253 17.58 7.56 0.20
N ASN A 254 18.68 7.72 0.94
CA ASN A 254 19.28 6.60 1.67
C ASN A 254 18.49 6.32 2.94
N GLN A 255 18.03 7.37 3.63
CA GLN A 255 17.10 7.22 4.73
C GLN A 255 15.80 6.55 4.27
N GLU A 256 15.30 6.90 3.08
CA GLU A 256 14.13 6.24 2.51
C GLU A 256 14.36 4.74 2.28
N CYS A 257 15.49 4.34 1.69
CA CYS A 257 15.84 2.93 1.53
C CYS A 257 15.88 2.17 2.87
N ILE A 258 16.52 2.75 3.89
CA ILE A 258 16.58 2.16 5.24
C ILE A 258 15.18 2.10 5.84
N GLY A 259 14.39 3.16 5.71
CA GLY A 259 13.04 3.25 6.24
C GLY A 259 12.11 2.19 5.67
N GLN A 260 12.12 2.02 4.33
CA GLN A 260 11.37 0.95 3.65
C GLN A 260 11.82 -0.42 4.14
N GLY A 261 13.13 -0.63 4.28
CA GLY A 261 13.66 -1.91 4.72
C GLY A 261 13.30 -2.25 6.16
N VAL A 262 13.34 -1.27 7.07
CA VAL A 262 12.86 -1.41 8.45
C VAL A 262 11.36 -1.70 8.47
N ALA A 263 10.58 -0.95 7.68
CA ALA A 263 9.13 -1.12 7.57
C ALA A 263 8.78 -2.53 7.09
N ASN A 264 9.37 -3.01 5.99
CA ASN A 264 9.13 -4.36 5.47
C ASN A 264 9.58 -5.46 6.45
N THR A 265 10.77 -5.32 7.04
CA THR A 265 11.29 -6.32 8.00
C THR A 265 10.36 -6.47 9.19
N ALA A 266 9.98 -5.37 9.84
CA ALA A 266 9.11 -5.41 11.01
C ALA A 266 7.67 -5.83 10.66
N THR A 267 7.17 -5.44 9.49
CA THR A 267 5.84 -5.80 9.00
C THR A 267 5.68 -7.30 8.79
N ALA A 268 6.72 -7.97 8.28
CA ALA A 268 6.70 -9.42 8.12
C ALA A 268 6.57 -10.15 9.47
N PHE A 269 7.21 -9.63 10.53
CA PHE A 269 7.11 -10.17 11.88
C PHE A 269 5.74 -9.97 12.54
N ILE A 270 4.80 -9.31 11.87
CA ILE A 270 3.43 -9.16 12.35
C ILE A 270 2.41 -9.76 11.37
N GLY A 271 2.88 -10.56 10.41
CA GLY A 271 2.05 -11.25 9.42
C GLY A 271 1.64 -10.38 8.23
N GLY A 272 2.30 -9.25 7.98
CA GLY A 272 2.06 -8.42 6.80
C GLY A 272 2.95 -8.79 5.61
N MET A 273 2.42 -8.63 4.40
CA MET A 273 3.19 -8.77 3.16
C MET A 273 4.15 -7.60 2.90
N ALA A 274 5.06 -7.78 1.94
CA ALA A 274 5.94 -6.71 1.46
C ALA A 274 5.15 -5.55 0.83
N GLY A 275 5.65 -4.34 1.04
CA GLY A 275 5.13 -3.12 0.44
C GLY A 275 6.22 -2.13 0.05
N CYS A 276 5.79 -1.02 -0.50
CA CYS A 276 6.65 0.09 -0.93
C CYS A 276 5.84 1.38 -1.06
N ALA A 277 6.45 2.46 -1.52
CA ALA A 277 5.72 3.68 -1.82
C ALA A 277 4.68 3.49 -2.92
N MET A 278 3.59 4.24 -2.83
CA MET A 278 2.54 4.27 -3.84
C MET A 278 2.47 5.65 -4.48
N ILE A 279 2.74 5.71 -5.78
CA ILE A 279 2.65 6.94 -6.57
C ILE A 279 1.25 7.54 -6.45
N GLY A 280 0.21 6.78 -6.80
CA GLY A 280 -1.18 7.27 -6.83
C GLY A 280 -1.66 7.84 -5.49
N GLN A 281 -1.48 7.08 -4.40
CA GLN A 281 -1.89 7.49 -3.06
C GLN A 281 -1.05 8.67 -2.53
N SER A 282 0.24 8.73 -2.83
CA SER A 282 1.06 9.90 -2.48
C SER A 282 0.59 11.15 -3.22
N MET A 283 0.20 11.03 -4.49
CA MET A 283 -0.37 12.14 -5.26
C MET A 283 -1.71 12.61 -4.70
N ILE A 284 -2.60 11.68 -4.34
CA ILE A 284 -3.87 12.01 -3.67
C ILE A 284 -3.59 12.71 -2.34
N ASN A 285 -2.64 12.20 -1.56
CA ASN A 285 -2.28 12.75 -0.26
C ASN A 285 -1.82 14.21 -0.36
N VAL A 286 -0.81 14.45 -1.21
CA VAL A 286 -0.20 15.77 -1.39
C VAL A 286 -1.20 16.77 -1.99
N LYS A 287 -2.03 16.34 -2.96
CA LYS A 287 -3.11 17.18 -3.51
C LYS A 287 -4.22 17.46 -2.51
N SER A 288 -4.44 16.57 -1.55
CA SER A 288 -5.38 16.77 -0.43
C SER A 288 -4.79 17.58 0.72
N GLY A 289 -3.55 18.05 0.57
CA GLY A 289 -2.87 18.93 1.53
C GLY A 289 -1.91 18.23 2.49
N GLY A 290 -1.76 16.91 2.42
CA GLY A 290 -0.82 16.14 3.24
C GLY A 290 0.62 16.38 2.86
N ARG A 291 1.43 16.87 3.81
CA ARG A 291 2.86 17.17 3.58
C ARG A 291 3.77 16.69 4.71
N GLY A 292 3.22 16.47 5.90
CA GLY A 292 3.98 16.01 7.06
C GLY A 292 3.98 14.49 7.23
N ARG A 293 4.79 14.03 8.18
CA ARG A 293 4.84 12.62 8.64
C ARG A 293 3.52 12.21 9.30
N LEU A 294 2.84 13.17 9.93
CA LEU A 294 1.56 12.94 10.57
C LEU A 294 0.51 12.44 9.58
N SER A 295 0.60 12.84 8.31
CA SER A 295 -0.33 12.40 7.27
C SER A 295 -0.23 10.90 7.01
N THR A 296 0.97 10.40 6.76
CA THR A 296 1.23 8.96 6.55
C THR A 296 0.94 8.16 7.81
N PHE A 297 1.31 8.66 8.98
CA PHE A 297 0.98 8.03 10.27
C PHE A 297 -0.54 7.90 10.46
N THR A 298 -1.28 8.98 10.17
CA THR A 298 -2.74 9.00 10.26
C THR A 298 -3.35 8.01 9.28
N ALA A 299 -2.83 7.92 8.05
CA ALA A 299 -3.32 6.94 7.09
C ALA A 299 -3.25 5.50 7.63
N GLY A 300 -2.11 5.11 8.24
CA GLY A 300 -1.96 3.78 8.82
C GLY A 300 -2.84 3.54 10.04
N VAL A 301 -2.87 4.48 11.00
CA VAL A 301 -3.67 4.34 12.23
C VAL A 301 -5.16 4.34 11.96
N VAL A 302 -5.64 5.23 11.08
CA VAL A 302 -7.04 5.28 10.68
C VAL A 302 -7.42 4.01 9.93
N LEU A 303 -6.57 3.52 9.03
CA LEU A 303 -6.82 2.24 8.35
C LEU A 303 -7.02 1.11 9.36
N LEU A 304 -6.11 0.97 10.34
CA LEU A 304 -6.25 -0.05 11.38
C LEU A 304 -7.52 0.13 12.21
N PHE A 305 -7.85 1.37 12.59
CA PHE A 305 -9.07 1.68 13.32
C PHE A 305 -10.32 1.30 12.53
N LEU A 306 -10.39 1.66 11.25
CA LEU A 306 -11.53 1.33 10.38
C LEU A 306 -11.73 -0.19 10.28
N VAL A 307 -10.64 -0.93 10.11
CA VAL A 307 -10.72 -2.38 9.92
C VAL A 307 -11.00 -3.14 11.21
N LEU A 308 -10.54 -2.66 12.37
CA LEU A 308 -10.79 -3.35 13.66
C LEU A 308 -12.08 -2.91 14.35
N VAL A 309 -12.44 -1.63 14.24
CA VAL A 309 -13.57 -1.04 14.98
C VAL A 309 -14.81 -0.93 14.12
N LEU A 310 -14.65 -0.68 12.82
CA LEU A 310 -15.74 -0.63 11.84
C LEU A 310 -15.74 -1.86 10.91
N ASP A 311 -15.22 -3.00 11.39
CA ASP A 311 -15.16 -4.27 10.65
C ASP A 311 -16.52 -4.63 10.02
N ASP A 312 -17.59 -4.58 10.81
CA ASP A 312 -18.96 -4.87 10.35
C ASP A 312 -19.38 -4.00 9.16
N LEU A 313 -18.94 -2.74 9.12
CA LEU A 313 -19.23 -1.82 8.01
C LEU A 313 -18.32 -2.11 6.81
N VAL A 314 -17.03 -2.35 7.06
CA VAL A 314 -16.04 -2.62 6.00
C VAL A 314 -16.36 -3.91 5.25
N ARG A 315 -16.87 -4.93 5.95
CA ARG A 315 -17.32 -6.20 5.33
C ARG A 315 -18.46 -6.03 4.34
N GLN A 316 -19.29 -5.00 4.52
CA GLN A 316 -20.47 -4.74 3.69
C GLN A 316 -20.17 -3.88 2.45
N ILE A 317 -18.93 -3.39 2.31
CA ILE A 317 -18.46 -2.66 1.12
C ILE A 317 -18.34 -3.64 -0.05
#